data_AF-A0AAW0VPV0-F1
#
_entry.id   AF-A0AAW0VPV0-F1
#
_cell.length_a   1.000
_cell.length_b   1.000
_cell.length_c   1.000
_cell.angle_alpha   90.00
_cell.angle_beta   90.00
_cell.angle_gamma   90.00
#
_symmetry.space_group_name_H-M   'P 1'
#
loop_
_entity.id
_entity.type
_entity.pdbx_description
1 polymer ?
#
loop_
_entity_poly.entity_id
_entity_poly.type
_entity_poly.pdbx_seq_one_letter_code
_entity_poly.pdbx_strand_id
1 'polypeptide(L)'
;MTGTNILNSRAGRAGEVLNPFRGLSLRHSFPISPFAVDVMGEDEDQEDKVDSEMDIGISSRYRPLDNTAKKLFIVDSGLAFNSPYPLLLRPQRAVDIYLSFDFSQRTSDKTQPFKELLFAEKWAIQNKVPFPPIENQVAQYENEEVRECYVFRHPTDQFCPVILHFPLVNNKFKNFKAP
;
A
#
# COMPACT_ATOMS: atom_id res chain seq x y z
N MET A 1 29.23 -29.93 27.07
CA MET A 1 28.85 -29.41 25.73
C MET A 1 27.75 -28.39 25.93
N THR A 2 28.12 -27.11 26.00
CA THR A 2 27.17 -25.99 26.11
C THR A 2 26.52 -25.81 24.73
N GLY A 3 25.32 -26.35 24.56
CA GLY A 3 24.52 -26.11 23.37
C GLY A 3 24.29 -24.60 23.25
N THR A 4 24.96 -23.97 22.29
CA THR A 4 24.68 -22.60 21.89
C THR A 4 23.28 -22.62 21.29
N ASN A 5 22.27 -22.26 22.07
CA ASN A 5 20.93 -22.05 21.54
C ASN A 5 21.01 -20.86 20.57
N ILE A 6 21.11 -21.15 19.27
CA ILE A 6 21.34 -20.18 18.20
C ILE A 6 20.22 -19.11 18.17
N LEU A 7 19.00 -19.48 18.56
CA LEU A 7 17.85 -18.56 18.70
C LEU A 7 16.99 -18.93 19.91
N ASN A 8 16.42 -17.93 20.58
CA ASN A 8 15.46 -18.12 21.67
C ASN A 8 14.08 -18.46 21.08
N SER A 9 13.58 -19.69 21.32
CA SER A 9 12.29 -20.16 20.80
C SER A 9 11.06 -19.42 21.34
N ARG A 10 11.22 -18.64 22.42
CA ARG A 10 10.18 -17.77 22.99
C ARG A 10 10.20 -16.34 22.46
N ALA A 11 11.21 -15.97 21.67
CA ALA A 11 11.26 -14.66 21.04
C ALA A 11 10.25 -14.55 19.87
N GLY A 12 9.97 -13.32 19.44
CA GLY A 12 9.11 -13.06 18.27
C GLY A 12 9.66 -13.73 17.01
N ARG A 13 8.74 -14.12 16.10
CA ARG A 13 9.08 -14.81 14.83
C ARG A 13 9.37 -13.86 13.66
N ALA A 14 9.08 -12.57 13.83
CA ALA A 14 9.40 -11.55 12.83
C ALA A 14 10.92 -11.44 12.63
N GLY A 15 11.34 -11.10 11.42
CA GLY A 15 12.75 -10.88 11.12
C GLY A 15 13.28 -9.71 11.93
N GLU A 16 14.40 -9.90 12.62
CA GLU A 16 15.00 -8.87 13.46
C GLU A 16 16.32 -8.40 12.84
N VAL A 17 16.46 -7.09 12.63
CA VAL A 17 17.66 -6.48 12.04
C VAL A 17 18.21 -5.39 12.95
N LEU A 18 19.50 -5.08 12.83
CA LEU A 18 20.07 -3.90 13.51
C LEU A 18 19.42 -2.63 12.97
N ASN A 19 19.10 -1.70 13.85
CA ASN A 19 18.46 -0.43 13.46
C ASN A 19 19.48 0.50 12.80
N PRO A 20 19.41 0.76 11.48
CA PRO A 20 20.35 1.64 10.80
C PRO A 20 20.13 3.12 11.15
N PHE A 21 18.98 3.46 11.73
CA PHE A 21 18.64 4.83 12.13
C PHE A 21 19.09 5.16 13.56
N ARG A 22 19.72 4.20 14.26
CA ARG A 22 20.09 4.38 15.66
C ARG A 22 21.12 5.49 15.83
N GLY A 23 20.83 6.45 16.70
CA GLY A 23 21.73 7.58 17.00
C GLY A 23 21.70 8.70 15.97
N LEU A 24 20.85 8.64 14.95
CA LEU A 24 20.60 9.77 14.06
C LEU A 24 19.90 10.90 14.83
N SER A 25 20.37 12.12 14.67
CA SER A 25 19.74 13.32 15.21
C SER A 25 19.02 14.06 14.09
N LEU A 26 17.74 14.35 14.27
CA LEU A 26 16.97 15.18 13.35
C LEU A 26 17.45 16.63 13.50
N ARG A 27 18.07 17.17 12.44
CA ARG A 27 18.32 18.61 12.31
C ARG A 27 17.26 19.18 11.37
N HIS A 28 16.28 19.90 11.90
CA HIS A 28 15.32 20.69 11.13
C HIS A 28 16.06 21.86 10.47
N SER A 29 16.81 21.59 9.40
CA SER A 29 17.65 22.59 8.73
C SER A 29 17.11 22.99 7.36
N PHE A 30 16.20 22.21 6.78
CA PHE A 30 15.54 22.54 5.52
C PHE A 30 14.16 21.86 5.47
N PRO A 31 13.14 22.49 4.85
CA PRO A 31 11.91 21.79 4.47
C PRO A 31 12.25 20.82 3.32
N ILE A 32 12.77 19.63 3.64
CA ILE A 32 13.24 18.68 2.62
C ILE A 32 12.06 17.83 2.15
N SER A 33 11.41 18.32 1.11
CA SER A 33 10.86 17.59 -0.03
C SER A 33 9.89 18.53 -0.75
N PRO A 34 9.99 18.76 -2.07
CA PRO A 34 8.94 19.47 -2.81
C PRO A 34 7.58 18.74 -2.80
N PHE A 35 7.52 17.54 -2.22
CA PHE A 35 6.32 16.75 -1.97
C PHE A 35 5.83 16.84 -0.51
N ALA A 36 6.59 17.49 0.38
CA ALA A 36 6.15 17.88 1.71
C ALA A 36 5.61 19.31 1.61
N VAL A 37 4.47 19.46 0.94
CA VAL A 37 3.75 20.74 0.94
C VAL A 37 3.29 21.00 2.37
N ASP A 38 3.78 22.08 2.96
CA ASP A 38 3.55 22.64 4.30
C ASP A 38 2.73 21.79 5.29
N VAL A 39 3.42 21.16 6.24
CA VAL A 39 2.84 20.56 7.47
C VAL A 39 3.02 21.51 8.67
N MET A 40 3.27 22.79 8.43
CA MET A 40 3.38 23.80 9.50
C MET A 40 2.21 24.80 9.45
N GLY A 41 1.08 24.41 8.86
CA GLY A 41 -0.18 25.15 8.89
C GLY A 41 -1.22 24.39 9.71
N GLU A 42 -1.51 24.93 10.89
CA GLU A 42 -2.78 24.85 11.65
C GLU A 42 -3.75 23.72 11.26
N ASP A 43 -3.52 22.48 11.69
CA ASP A 43 -4.53 21.41 11.68
C ASP A 43 -4.14 20.29 12.67
N GLU A 44 -3.66 20.64 13.88
CA GLU A 44 -3.45 19.64 14.95
C GLU A 44 -4.78 19.09 15.51
N ASP A 45 -5.93 19.66 15.12
CA ASP A 45 -7.26 19.36 15.70
C ASP A 45 -8.31 18.79 14.72
N GLN A 46 -7.95 18.43 13.48
CA GLN A 46 -8.86 17.64 12.64
C GLN A 46 -8.64 16.16 12.90
N GLU A 47 -9.39 15.61 13.87
CA GLU A 47 -9.74 14.19 13.88
C GLU A 47 -10.45 13.87 12.56
N ASP A 48 -9.68 13.47 11.54
CA ASP A 48 -10.19 12.79 10.36
C ASP A 48 -10.84 11.48 10.84
N LYS A 49 -12.11 11.57 11.24
CA LYS A 49 -12.97 10.42 11.55
C LYS A 49 -13.21 9.62 10.28
N VAL A 50 -12.24 8.77 9.95
CA VAL A 50 -12.41 7.67 9.01
C VAL A 50 -12.38 6.38 9.83
N ASP A 51 -13.53 6.04 10.41
CA ASP A 51 -13.78 4.72 10.99
C ASP A 51 -13.66 3.67 9.86
N SER A 52 -12.48 3.07 9.65
CA SER A 52 -12.38 1.89 8.79
C SER A 52 -11.23 0.96 9.19
N GLU A 53 -11.47 -0.34 9.05
CA GLU A 53 -10.72 -1.52 9.55
C GLU A 53 -9.20 -1.61 9.29
N MET A 54 -8.54 -0.60 8.72
CA MET A 54 -7.08 -0.56 8.57
C MET A 54 -6.51 0.82 8.92
N ASP A 55 -6.17 1.01 10.19
CA ASP A 55 -5.35 2.10 10.73
C ASP A 55 -3.86 1.94 10.37
N ILE A 56 -3.58 1.56 9.12
CA ILE A 56 -2.21 1.28 8.67
C ILE A 56 -1.49 2.60 8.41
N GLY A 57 -0.79 3.07 9.44
CA GLY A 57 0.18 4.14 9.33
C GLY A 57 -0.36 5.55 9.60
N ILE A 58 -1.65 5.75 9.91
CA ILE A 58 -2.20 7.08 10.20
C ILE A 58 -1.45 7.72 11.38
N SER A 59 -1.25 6.98 12.47
CA SER A 59 -0.56 7.43 13.68
C SER A 59 0.96 7.60 13.54
N SER A 60 1.55 7.17 12.42
CA SER A 60 3.01 7.13 12.24
C SER A 60 3.53 7.82 10.97
N ARG A 61 2.66 8.37 10.10
CA ARG A 61 3.06 9.10 8.88
C ARG A 61 4.15 10.15 9.13
N TYR A 62 3.98 10.95 10.18
CA TYR A 62 4.92 12.02 10.54
C TYR A 62 5.72 11.70 11.80
N ARG A 63 5.53 10.51 12.38
CA ARG A 63 6.29 10.11 13.55
C ARG A 63 7.63 9.57 13.10
N PRO A 64 8.75 10.17 13.52
CA PRO A 64 10.06 9.62 13.22
C PRO A 64 10.16 8.19 13.74
N LEU A 65 10.81 7.33 12.97
CA LEU A 65 11.14 5.99 13.44
C LEU A 65 12.02 6.09 14.69
N ASP A 66 11.80 5.19 15.65
CA ASP A 66 12.59 5.15 16.88
C ASP A 66 14.09 4.97 16.58
N ASN A 67 14.84 6.05 16.82
CA ASN A 67 16.29 6.13 16.62
C ASN A 67 17.07 5.73 17.88
N THR A 68 16.40 5.32 18.96
CA THR A 68 17.03 4.84 20.20
C THR A 68 17.07 3.30 20.25
N ALA A 69 16.08 2.65 19.63
CA ALA A 69 16.00 1.20 19.52
C ALA A 69 17.26 0.60 18.88
N LYS A 70 17.74 -0.52 19.42
CA LYS A 70 18.91 -1.25 18.89
C LYS A 70 18.60 -1.99 17.60
N LYS A 71 17.35 -2.41 17.44
CA LYS A 71 16.91 -3.34 16.41
C LYS A 71 15.52 -2.96 15.91
N LEU A 72 15.21 -3.37 14.70
CA LEU A 72 13.92 -3.19 14.04
C LEU A 72 13.35 -4.56 13.67
N PHE A 73 12.02 -4.65 13.64
CA PHE A 73 11.30 -5.81 13.17
C PHE A 73 10.82 -5.58 11.74
N ILE A 74 11.14 -6.51 10.85
CA ILE A 74 10.65 -6.53 9.48
C ILE A 74 9.64 -7.66 9.37
N VAL A 75 8.47 -7.33 8.86
CA VAL A 75 7.35 -8.25 8.68
C VAL A 75 6.86 -8.21 7.24
N ASP A 76 6.10 -9.23 6.85
CA ASP A 76 5.51 -9.33 5.53
C ASP A 76 4.50 -8.19 5.30
N SER A 77 4.60 -7.50 4.16
CA SER A 77 3.68 -6.43 3.77
C SER A 77 2.27 -6.93 3.52
N GLY A 78 2.06 -8.22 3.23
CA GLY A 78 0.74 -8.84 3.11
C GLY A 78 -0.08 -8.80 4.39
N LEU A 79 0.56 -8.52 5.55
CA LEU A 79 -0.16 -8.24 6.81
C LEU A 79 -0.85 -6.87 6.78
N ALA A 80 -0.33 -5.93 5.99
CA ALA A 80 -0.96 -4.64 5.73
C ALA A 80 -1.99 -4.80 4.60
N PHE A 81 -1.54 -4.97 3.36
CA PHE A 81 -2.38 -5.35 2.23
C PHE A 81 -1.50 -5.96 1.15
N ASN A 82 -2.06 -6.82 0.32
CA ASN A 82 -1.30 -7.65 -0.62
C ASN A 82 -0.97 -6.91 -1.92
N SER A 83 -0.53 -5.65 -1.82
CA SER A 83 -0.17 -4.85 -2.99
C SER A 83 1.04 -3.94 -2.74
N PRO A 84 2.00 -3.87 -3.69
CA PRO A 84 3.26 -3.12 -3.51
C PRO A 84 3.14 -1.62 -3.82
N TYR A 85 1.92 -1.07 -3.97
CA TYR A 85 1.70 0.34 -4.27
C TYR A 85 2.43 1.34 -3.35
N PRO A 86 2.59 1.11 -2.03
CA PRO A 86 3.34 2.02 -1.17
C PRO A 86 4.76 2.28 -1.65
N LEU A 87 5.40 1.25 -2.20
CA LEU A 87 6.70 1.42 -2.82
C LEU A 87 6.53 2.17 -4.13
N LEU A 88 5.65 1.70 -5.01
CA LEU A 88 5.54 2.15 -6.40
C LEU A 88 5.06 3.58 -6.59
N LEU A 89 4.16 4.08 -5.74
CA LEU A 89 3.53 5.42 -5.82
C LEU A 89 4.43 6.56 -5.35
N ARG A 90 5.71 6.27 -5.08
CA ARG A 90 6.68 7.29 -4.73
C ARG A 90 6.79 8.33 -5.86
N PRO A 91 6.51 9.62 -5.61
CA PRO A 91 6.42 10.64 -6.67
C PRO A 91 7.67 10.76 -7.54
N GLN A 92 8.86 10.51 -6.99
CA GLN A 92 10.13 10.58 -7.74
C GLN A 92 10.25 9.52 -8.84
N ARG A 93 9.39 8.50 -8.86
CA ARG A 93 9.36 7.50 -9.93
C ARG A 93 8.60 7.95 -11.16
N ALA A 94 7.67 8.91 -11.03
CA ALA A 94 6.87 9.48 -12.11
C ALA A 94 6.33 8.40 -13.09
N VAL A 95 5.62 7.41 -12.54
CA VAL A 95 5.08 6.29 -13.35
C VAL A 95 3.74 6.71 -13.93
N ASP A 96 3.59 6.58 -15.25
CA ASP A 96 2.34 6.90 -15.94
C ASP A 96 1.32 5.73 -15.96
N ILE A 97 1.81 4.48 -16.00
CA ILE A 97 0.98 3.27 -16.14
C ILE A 97 1.46 2.17 -15.20
N TYR A 98 0.53 1.57 -14.46
CA TYR A 98 0.74 0.36 -13.67
C TYR A 98 0.02 -0.84 -14.29
N LEU A 99 0.75 -1.95 -14.42
CA LEU A 99 0.19 -3.27 -14.70
C LEU A 99 0.09 -4.03 -13.38
N SER A 100 -1.10 -4.04 -12.79
CA SER A 100 -1.38 -4.64 -11.49
C SER A 100 -1.81 -6.09 -11.68
N PHE A 101 -1.05 -7.04 -11.16
CA PHE A 101 -1.43 -8.45 -11.12
C PHE A 101 -1.85 -8.82 -9.69
N ASP A 102 -3.09 -9.27 -9.52
CA ASP A 102 -3.63 -9.61 -8.20
C ASP A 102 -3.87 -11.12 -8.06
N PHE A 103 -3.18 -11.70 -7.09
CA PHE A 103 -3.25 -13.12 -6.73
C PHE A 103 -3.91 -13.34 -5.37
N SER A 104 -4.58 -12.32 -4.84
CA SER A 104 -5.16 -12.37 -3.50
C SER A 104 -6.28 -13.38 -3.40
N GLN A 105 -6.35 -14.04 -2.24
CA GLN A 105 -7.38 -15.00 -1.96
C GLN A 105 -8.75 -14.31 -1.91
N ARG A 106 -9.72 -14.92 -2.59
CA ARG A 106 -11.12 -14.49 -2.60
C ARG A 106 -12.00 -15.59 -2.02
N THR A 107 -13.13 -15.21 -1.44
CA THR A 107 -14.10 -16.16 -0.87
C THR A 107 -14.74 -17.03 -1.96
N SER A 108 -14.91 -16.48 -3.16
CA SER A 108 -15.41 -17.18 -4.35
C SER A 108 -14.87 -16.55 -5.64
N ASP A 109 -14.74 -17.37 -6.69
CA ASP A 109 -14.43 -16.98 -8.08
C ASP A 109 -15.43 -15.97 -8.68
N LYS A 110 -16.57 -15.73 -8.03
CA LYS A 110 -17.55 -14.70 -8.40
C LYS A 110 -17.39 -13.36 -7.66
N THR A 111 -16.62 -13.33 -6.58
CA THR A 111 -16.39 -12.11 -5.78
C THR A 111 -15.62 -11.07 -6.58
N GLN A 112 -15.99 -9.78 -6.51
CA GLN A 112 -15.23 -8.76 -7.25
C GLN A 112 -13.78 -8.63 -6.72
N PRO A 113 -12.76 -8.56 -7.61
CA PRO A 113 -11.35 -8.63 -7.22
C PRO A 113 -10.75 -7.27 -6.87
N PHE A 114 -11.49 -6.38 -6.22
CA PHE A 114 -11.03 -5.00 -5.98
C PHE A 114 -10.56 -4.72 -4.55
N LYS A 115 -10.65 -5.70 -3.65
CA LYS A 115 -10.36 -5.51 -2.22
C LYS A 115 -8.99 -4.87 -1.95
N GLU A 116 -7.93 -5.46 -2.50
CA GLU A 116 -6.56 -4.93 -2.30
C GLU A 116 -6.34 -3.60 -3.03
N LEU A 117 -7.04 -3.39 -4.15
CA LEU A 117 -6.97 -2.14 -4.91
C LEU A 117 -7.65 -0.98 -4.16
N LEU A 118 -8.76 -1.26 -3.47
CA LEU A 118 -9.42 -0.31 -2.58
C LEU A 118 -8.55 0.01 -1.35
N PHE A 119 -7.83 -0.97 -0.79
CA PHE A 119 -6.84 -0.68 0.26
C PHE A 119 -5.69 0.18 -0.25
N ALA A 120 -5.22 -0.06 -1.48
CA ALA A 120 -4.21 0.78 -2.11
C ALA A 120 -4.70 2.22 -2.32
N GLU A 121 -5.96 2.41 -2.76
CA GLU A 121 -6.59 3.74 -2.87
C GLU A 121 -6.64 4.44 -1.50
N LYS A 122 -7.12 3.76 -0.46
CA LYS A 122 -7.14 4.31 0.91
C LYS A 122 -5.75 4.73 1.37
N TRP A 123 -4.75 3.88 1.16
CA TRP A 123 -3.36 4.20 1.48
C TRP A 123 -2.85 5.41 0.68
N ALA A 124 -3.21 5.52 -0.60
CA ALA A 124 -2.79 6.63 -1.46
C ALA A 124 -3.39 7.97 -1.02
N ILE A 125 -4.69 8.00 -0.71
CA ILE A 125 -5.39 9.16 -0.14
C ILE A 125 -4.71 9.57 1.17
N GLN A 126 -4.47 8.61 2.06
CA GLN A 126 -3.76 8.85 3.31
C GLN A 126 -2.33 9.36 3.07
N ASN A 127 -1.62 8.96 2.02
CA ASN A 127 -0.26 9.44 1.78
C ASN A 127 -0.20 10.66 0.85
N LYS A 128 -1.36 11.26 0.52
CA LYS A 128 -1.49 12.41 -0.39
C LYS A 128 -0.77 12.19 -1.73
N VAL A 129 -0.79 10.95 -2.24
CA VAL A 129 -0.21 10.60 -3.55
C VAL A 129 -1.31 10.39 -4.59
N PRO A 130 -1.09 10.78 -5.87
CA PRO A 130 -2.09 10.59 -6.92
C PRO A 130 -2.43 9.12 -7.15
N PHE A 131 -3.73 8.81 -7.19
CA PHE A 131 -4.25 7.47 -7.47
C PHE A 131 -5.65 7.56 -8.10
N PRO A 132 -6.01 6.69 -9.06
CA PRO A 132 -7.35 6.71 -9.65
C PRO A 132 -8.44 6.46 -8.59
N PRO A 133 -9.62 7.09 -8.71
CA PRO A 133 -10.72 6.87 -7.77
C PRO A 133 -11.38 5.51 -8.04
N ILE A 134 -10.90 4.45 -7.38
CA ILE A 134 -11.31 3.06 -7.62
C ILE A 134 -12.71 2.84 -7.08
N GLU A 135 -13.01 3.28 -5.86
CA GLU A 135 -14.32 3.12 -5.21
C GLU A 135 -15.48 3.62 -6.11
N ASN A 136 -15.31 4.77 -6.75
CA ASN A 136 -16.30 5.34 -7.65
C ASN A 136 -16.45 4.54 -8.97
N GLN A 137 -15.38 3.88 -9.42
CA GLN A 137 -15.33 3.17 -10.70
C GLN A 137 -15.73 1.71 -10.57
N VAL A 138 -15.62 1.09 -9.40
CA VAL A 138 -15.98 -0.33 -9.22
C VAL A 138 -17.48 -0.56 -9.20
N ALA A 139 -18.29 0.45 -8.88
CA ALA A 139 -19.75 0.37 -8.88
C ALA A 139 -20.32 -0.08 -10.24
N GLN A 140 -19.66 0.26 -11.36
CA GLN A 140 -20.09 -0.19 -12.69
C GLN A 140 -19.93 -1.70 -12.92
N TYR A 141 -19.11 -2.38 -12.13
CA TYR A 141 -18.79 -3.80 -12.28
C TYR A 141 -19.53 -4.70 -11.29
N GLU A 142 -20.32 -4.13 -10.36
CA GLU A 142 -20.95 -4.89 -9.27
C GLU A 142 -21.88 -6.02 -9.76
N ASN A 143 -22.58 -5.78 -10.86
CA ASN A 143 -23.52 -6.72 -11.48
C ASN A 143 -22.91 -7.53 -12.64
N GLU A 144 -21.63 -7.35 -12.94
CA GLU A 144 -20.98 -8.00 -14.06
C GLU A 144 -20.17 -9.23 -13.63
N GLU A 145 -20.01 -10.18 -14.56
CA GLU A 145 -19.08 -11.28 -14.36
C GLU A 145 -17.63 -10.78 -14.28
N VAL A 146 -16.81 -11.48 -13.48
CA VAL A 146 -15.41 -11.11 -13.29
C VAL A 146 -14.64 -11.20 -14.61
N ARG A 147 -14.03 -10.09 -15.01
CA ARG A 147 -13.25 -9.92 -16.24
C ARG A 147 -11.77 -10.21 -15.98
N GLU A 148 -11.04 -10.49 -17.05
CA GLU A 148 -9.59 -10.77 -17.01
C GLU A 148 -8.74 -9.50 -16.91
N CYS A 149 -9.30 -8.33 -17.23
CA CYS A 149 -8.62 -7.05 -17.18
C CYS A 149 -9.62 -5.91 -16.90
N TYR A 150 -9.21 -4.97 -16.07
CA TYR A 150 -9.93 -3.74 -15.76
C TYR A 150 -9.01 -2.54 -15.96
N VAL A 151 -9.58 -1.39 -16.34
CA VAL A 151 -8.82 -0.15 -16.54
C VAL A 151 -9.37 0.92 -15.61
N PHE A 152 -8.50 1.52 -14.82
CA PHE A 152 -8.83 2.61 -13.92
C PHE A 152 -7.99 3.84 -14.26
N ARG A 153 -8.65 4.98 -14.40
CA ARG A 153 -8.02 6.26 -14.77
C ARG A 153 -8.72 7.41 -14.04
N HIS A 154 -7.96 8.42 -13.64
CA HIS A 154 -8.57 9.65 -13.12
C HIS A 154 -9.31 10.41 -14.23
N PRO A 155 -10.57 10.86 -14.02
CA PRO A 155 -11.38 11.49 -15.07
C PRO A 155 -10.86 12.84 -15.58
N THR A 156 -9.99 13.49 -14.81
CA THR A 156 -9.59 14.90 -15.00
C THR A 156 -8.08 15.10 -14.85
N ASP A 157 -7.46 14.54 -13.81
CA ASP A 157 -6.03 14.60 -13.59
C ASP A 157 -5.25 13.76 -14.61
N GLN A 158 -4.37 14.42 -15.37
CA GLN A 158 -3.51 13.81 -16.38
C GLN A 158 -2.22 13.24 -15.78
N PHE A 159 -1.83 13.70 -14.58
CA PHE A 159 -0.61 13.25 -13.89
C PHE A 159 -0.87 12.06 -12.97
N CYS A 160 -2.14 11.71 -12.76
CA CYS A 160 -2.52 10.51 -12.04
C CYS A 160 -2.23 9.27 -12.90
N PRO A 161 -1.55 8.25 -12.35
CA PRO A 161 -1.23 7.03 -13.09
C PRO A 161 -2.50 6.29 -13.54
N VAL A 162 -2.42 5.61 -14.68
CA VAL A 162 -3.44 4.67 -15.15
C VAL A 162 -3.14 3.27 -14.63
N ILE A 163 -4.15 2.54 -14.17
CA ILE A 163 -3.99 1.18 -13.66
C ILE A 163 -4.71 0.20 -14.58
N LEU A 164 -3.96 -0.75 -15.14
CA LEU A 164 -4.51 -1.96 -15.75
C LEU A 164 -4.44 -3.06 -14.70
N HIS A 165 -5.60 -3.55 -14.26
CA HIS A 165 -5.70 -4.53 -13.19
C HIS A 165 -6.12 -5.90 -13.72
N PHE A 166 -5.27 -6.90 -13.49
CA PHE A 166 -5.38 -8.28 -13.91
C PHE A 166 -5.59 -9.17 -12.69
N PRO A 167 -6.83 -9.54 -12.36
CA PRO A 167 -7.08 -10.47 -11.27
C PRO A 167 -6.82 -11.91 -11.69
N LEU A 168 -6.53 -12.77 -10.72
CA LEU A 168 -6.52 -14.21 -10.93
C LEU A 168 -7.93 -14.73 -11.23
N VAL A 169 -8.24 -14.97 -12.50
CA VAL A 169 -9.52 -15.53 -12.96
C VAL A 169 -9.31 -16.44 -14.16
N ASN A 170 -10.07 -17.54 -14.21
CA ASN A 170 -10.16 -18.41 -15.38
C ASN A 170 -11.50 -18.17 -16.09
N ASN A 171 -11.55 -17.14 -16.94
CA ASN A 171 -12.76 -16.77 -17.68
C ASN A 171 -12.71 -17.33 -19.12
N LYS A 172 -12.05 -16.65 -20.06
CA LYS A 172 -12.01 -17.04 -21.48
C LYS A 172 -11.09 -18.23 -21.73
N PHE A 173 -10.07 -18.43 -20.89
CA PHE A 173 -9.13 -19.55 -21.00
C PHE A 173 -9.81 -20.93 -20.91
N LYS A 174 -11.03 -21.02 -20.37
CA LYS A 174 -11.84 -22.26 -20.40
C LYS A 174 -12.20 -22.69 -21.82
N ASN A 175 -12.37 -21.74 -22.74
CA ASN A 175 -12.91 -21.98 -24.08
C ASN A 175 -11.85 -21.84 -25.17
N PHE A 176 -10.79 -21.07 -24.92
CA PHE A 176 -9.76 -20.72 -25.92
C PHE A 176 -8.37 -21.16 -25.47
N LYS A 177 -7.60 -21.80 -26.36
CA LYS A 177 -6.19 -22.19 -26.11
C LYS A 177 -5.19 -21.06 -26.37
N ALA A 178 -5.59 -20.06 -27.15
CA ALA A 178 -4.82 -18.88 -27.52
C ALA A 178 -5.78 -17.71 -27.79
N PRO A 179 -5.31 -16.44 -27.76
CA PRO A 179 -6.12 -15.26 -28.04
C PRO A 179 -6.83 -15.29 -29.40
#